data_AF-A0A5S9WQ68-F1
#
_entry.id   AF-A0A5S9WQ68-F1
#
_cell.length_a   1.000
_cell.length_b   1.000
_cell.length_c   1.000
_cell.angle_alpha   90.00
_cell.angle_beta   90.00
_cell.angle_gamma   90.00
#
_symmetry.space_group_name_H-M   'P 1'
#
loop_
_entity.id
_entity.type
_entity.pdbx_description
1 polymer ?
#
loop_
_entity_poly.entity_id
_entity_poly.type
_entity_poly.pdbx_seq_one_letter_code
_entity_poly.pdbx_strand_id
1 'polypeptide(L)'
;MIQDKSKGAKQTLLERPWFLAVALAGLIGGAMLITSFIRATDNTLSLCSTAKNTAASIAKYTATPIQLQSIVHYATSHTVPQQSFEEISISLNVLKERLPCNFLVFGLGRDSLMWASLNPGGTTVFLEEDPEWIEAVLKDAPSLRAHHVQYRTHLSEAGRLLSTYKNEPMCLPAKAFPIRYNEKCPLALTSLPDEFYDTEWDLIMVDAPKGYFPEAPGRMAAIFSSAIMARNRKGDGTTHVFLHDVNRKVENAFANEFLCEKYKVNSVGRLWHFEIPNKANMTDQPGDRFC
;
A
#
# COMPACT_ATOMS: atom_id res chain seq x y z
N MET A 1 93.15 -19.83 -70.44
CA MET A 1 91.68 -19.73 -70.46
C MET A 1 91.31 -18.69 -69.42
N ILE A 2 90.70 -17.60 -69.87
CA ILE A 2 90.79 -16.26 -69.26
C ILE A 2 89.83 -16.08 -68.09
N GLN A 3 90.31 -15.28 -67.14
CA GLN A 3 89.72 -14.79 -65.91
C GLN A 3 88.72 -13.64 -66.16
N ASP A 4 87.72 -13.56 -65.27
CA ASP A 4 87.14 -12.37 -64.65
C ASP A 4 85.84 -11.70 -65.17
N LYS A 5 85.07 -11.26 -64.14
CA LYS A 5 83.97 -10.28 -64.00
C LYS A 5 82.51 -10.68 -64.28
N SER A 6 81.66 -10.60 -63.25
CA SER A 6 80.92 -9.36 -62.91
C SER A 6 79.84 -9.55 -61.81
N LYS A 7 79.88 -8.64 -60.80
CA LYS A 7 78.81 -7.90 -60.05
C LYS A 7 77.35 -8.43 -60.09
N GLY A 8 76.49 -8.34 -59.07
CA GLY A 8 76.47 -7.61 -57.80
C GLY A 8 75.00 -7.43 -57.32
N ALA A 9 74.85 -7.20 -56.00
CA ALA A 9 73.74 -6.55 -55.26
C ALA A 9 72.29 -7.10 -55.30
N LYS A 10 71.75 -7.43 -54.12
CA LYS A 10 70.48 -6.89 -53.55
C LYS A 10 70.21 -7.41 -52.13
N GLN A 11 70.85 -6.79 -51.15
CA GLN A 11 70.34 -6.63 -49.80
C GLN A 11 70.22 -5.12 -49.59
N THR A 12 69.02 -4.61 -49.28
CA THR A 12 68.71 -3.36 -48.53
C THR A 12 67.31 -2.83 -48.90
N LEU A 13 66.25 -3.53 -48.45
CA LEU A 13 64.88 -2.96 -48.43
C LEU A 13 64.51 -2.38 -47.05
N LEU A 14 65.48 -2.32 -46.13
CA LEU A 14 65.27 -1.96 -44.72
C LEU A 14 66.16 -0.81 -44.24
N GLU A 15 66.42 0.20 -45.09
CA GLU A 15 67.17 1.41 -44.68
C GLU A 15 66.53 2.71 -45.17
N ARG A 16 65.20 2.80 -45.13
CA ARG A 16 64.51 4.09 -45.29
C ARG A 16 63.57 4.33 -44.11
N PRO A 17 63.91 5.25 -43.17
CA PRO A 17 63.17 5.47 -41.92
C PRO A 17 61.72 5.89 -42.15
N TRP A 18 61.40 6.41 -43.33
CA TRP A 18 60.04 6.77 -43.73
C TRP A 18 59.08 5.55 -43.78
N PHE A 19 59.52 4.38 -44.24
CA PHE A 19 58.62 3.22 -44.37
C PHE A 19 58.18 2.69 -42.99
N LEU A 20 59.09 2.72 -42.01
CA LEU A 20 58.77 2.41 -40.61
C LEU A 20 57.79 3.44 -40.04
N ALA A 21 58.00 4.73 -40.33
CA ALA A 21 57.10 5.79 -39.87
C ALA A 21 55.68 5.67 -40.47
N VAL A 22 55.55 5.35 -41.76
CA VAL A 22 54.24 5.15 -42.41
C VAL A 22 53.54 3.89 -41.91
N ALA A 23 54.26 2.79 -41.72
CA ALA A 23 53.70 1.56 -41.15
C ALA A 23 53.20 1.79 -39.71
N LEU A 24 53.96 2.53 -38.90
CA LEU A 24 53.58 2.88 -37.53
C LEU A 24 52.36 3.82 -37.50
N ALA A 25 52.32 4.83 -38.37
CA ALA A 25 51.17 5.72 -38.50
C ALA A 25 49.90 4.97 -38.96
N GLY A 26 50.03 4.01 -39.87
CA GLY A 26 48.94 3.13 -40.30
C GLY A 26 48.43 2.23 -39.17
N LEU A 27 49.32 1.66 -38.36
CA LEU A 27 48.96 0.86 -37.17
C LEU A 27 48.24 1.70 -36.12
N ILE A 28 48.73 2.91 -35.83
CA ILE A 28 48.11 3.83 -34.87
C ILE A 28 46.74 4.30 -35.38
N GLY A 29 46.62 4.68 -36.66
CA GLY A 29 45.36 5.08 -37.27
C GLY A 29 44.33 3.94 -37.28
N GLY A 30 44.76 2.72 -37.62
CA GLY A 30 43.92 1.52 -37.55
C GLY A 30 43.45 1.21 -36.14
N ALA A 31 44.33 1.28 -35.14
CA ALA A 31 43.98 1.07 -33.74
C ALA A 31 42.99 2.13 -33.22
N MET A 32 43.18 3.40 -33.59
CA MET A 32 42.25 4.48 -33.23
C MET A 32 40.87 4.29 -33.86
N LEU A 33 40.79 3.86 -35.13
CA LEU A 33 39.52 3.57 -35.80
C LEU A 33 38.80 2.40 -35.13
N ILE A 34 39.49 1.29 -34.88
CA ILE A 34 38.90 0.11 -34.19
C ILE A 34 38.38 0.50 -32.81
N THR A 35 39.16 1.27 -32.04
CA THR A 35 38.75 1.75 -30.71
C THR A 35 37.53 2.67 -30.78
N SER A 36 37.42 3.47 -31.84
CA SER A 36 36.26 4.36 -32.07
C SER A 36 35.00 3.56 -32.40
N PHE A 37 35.13 2.52 -33.23
CA PHE A 37 34.03 1.61 -33.55
C PHE A 37 33.58 0.79 -32.33
N ILE A 38 34.52 0.27 -31.52
CA ILE A 38 34.19 -0.46 -30.28
C ILE A 38 33.49 0.44 -29.27
N ARG A 39 33.96 1.68 -29.08
CA ARG A 39 33.27 2.64 -28.19
C ARG A 39 31.87 3.02 -28.69
N ALA A 40 31.67 3.13 -30.00
CA ALA A 40 30.36 3.40 -30.58
C ALA A 40 29.39 2.22 -30.39
N THR A 41 29.87 0.99 -30.54
CA THR A 41 29.07 -0.22 -30.27
C THR A 41 28.79 -0.40 -28.78
N ASP A 42 29.75 -0.12 -27.90
CA ASP A 42 29.56 -0.20 -26.45
C ASP A 42 28.58 0.86 -25.96
N ASN A 43 28.65 2.09 -26.49
CA ASN A 43 27.69 3.15 -26.16
C ASN A 43 26.27 2.81 -26.63
N THR A 44 26.11 2.25 -27.84
CA THR A 44 24.79 1.88 -28.37
C THR A 44 24.19 0.67 -27.65
N LEU A 45 25.00 -0.32 -27.28
CA LEU A 45 24.57 -1.47 -26.46
C LEU A 45 24.24 -1.05 -25.02
N SER A 46 25.02 -0.13 -24.43
CA SER A 46 24.76 0.46 -23.11
C SER A 46 23.46 1.28 -23.10
N LEU A 47 23.22 2.08 -24.14
CA LEU A 47 21.96 2.82 -24.34
C LEU A 47 20.76 1.88 -24.53
N CYS A 48 20.90 0.79 -25.29
CA CYS A 48 19.83 -0.20 -25.44
C CYS A 48 19.56 -0.97 -24.14
N SER A 49 20.60 -1.29 -23.36
CA SER A 49 20.46 -1.96 -22.07
C SER A 49 19.76 -1.07 -21.05
N THR A 50 20.14 0.21 -20.97
CA THR A 50 19.47 1.20 -20.11
C THR A 50 18.03 1.45 -20.54
N ALA A 51 17.76 1.62 -21.84
CA ALA A 51 16.40 1.77 -22.36
C ALA A 51 15.51 0.55 -22.08
N LYS A 52 16.04 -0.68 -22.18
CA LYS A 52 15.30 -1.90 -21.81
C LYS A 52 15.03 -1.98 -20.31
N ASN A 53 15.98 -1.60 -19.47
CA ASN A 53 15.82 -1.58 -18.02
C ASN A 53 14.81 -0.50 -17.58
N THR A 54 14.82 0.67 -18.22
CA THR A 54 13.83 1.73 -18.00
C THR A 54 12.45 1.34 -18.53
N ALA A 55 12.35 0.71 -19.69
CA ALA A 55 11.07 0.21 -20.21
C ALA A 55 10.51 -0.92 -19.32
N ALA A 56 11.36 -1.80 -18.79
CA ALA A 56 10.95 -2.85 -17.85
C ALA A 56 10.55 -2.26 -16.47
N SER A 57 11.21 -1.21 -15.99
CA SER A 57 10.81 -0.53 -14.75
C SER A 57 9.51 0.26 -14.91
N ILE A 58 9.29 0.90 -16.06
CA ILE A 58 8.03 1.57 -16.43
C ILE A 58 6.90 0.54 -16.58
N ALA A 59 7.16 -0.60 -17.22
CA ALA A 59 6.18 -1.68 -17.33
C ALA A 59 5.76 -2.24 -15.95
N LYS A 60 6.68 -2.25 -14.98
CA LYS A 60 6.43 -2.69 -13.59
C LYS A 60 5.55 -1.71 -12.79
N TYR A 61 5.43 -0.46 -13.24
CA TYR A 61 4.60 0.59 -12.64
C TYR A 61 3.69 1.26 -13.68
N THR A 62 3.05 0.45 -14.54
CA THR A 62 2.02 1.00 -15.43
C THR A 62 0.87 1.49 -14.57
N ALA A 63 0.59 2.79 -14.62
CA ALA A 63 -0.51 3.39 -13.88
C ALA A 63 -1.83 2.71 -14.27
N THR A 64 -2.58 2.29 -13.26
CA THR A 64 -3.92 1.72 -13.46
C THR A 64 -4.89 2.82 -13.89
N PRO A 65 -5.98 2.50 -14.61
CA PRO A 65 -6.99 3.50 -15.00
C PRO A 65 -7.53 4.31 -13.81
N ILE A 66 -7.72 3.66 -12.65
CA ILE A 66 -8.20 4.32 -11.43
C ILE A 66 -7.17 5.33 -10.87
N GLN A 67 -5.87 5.09 -11.03
CA GLN A 67 -4.83 6.06 -10.65
C GLN A 67 -4.81 7.30 -11.54
N LEU A 68 -4.99 7.12 -12.85
CA LEU A 68 -5.10 8.27 -13.75
C LEU A 68 -6.38 9.06 -13.48
N GLN A 69 -7.49 8.37 -13.25
CA GLN A 69 -8.77 8.99 -12.87
C GLN A 69 -8.66 9.76 -11.55
N SER A 70 -8.00 9.19 -10.53
CA SER A 70 -7.84 9.85 -9.23
C SER A 70 -7.01 11.12 -9.34
N ILE A 71 -5.91 11.11 -10.11
CA ILE A 71 -5.09 12.31 -10.37
C ILE A 71 -5.95 13.42 -10.99
N VAL A 72 -6.68 13.12 -12.07
CA VAL A 72 -7.53 14.12 -12.73
C VAL A 72 -8.61 14.62 -11.77
N HIS A 73 -9.32 13.71 -11.10
CA HIS A 73 -10.39 14.04 -10.16
C HIS A 73 -9.91 15.04 -9.09
N TYR A 74 -8.84 14.73 -8.35
CA TYR A 74 -8.38 15.60 -7.28
C TYR A 74 -7.62 16.84 -7.75
N ALA A 75 -7.05 16.83 -8.96
CA ALA A 75 -6.43 18.03 -9.54
C ALA A 75 -7.47 19.05 -10.02
N THR A 76 -8.69 18.62 -10.38
CA THR A 76 -9.73 19.50 -10.93
C THR A 76 -10.93 19.73 -10.01
N SER A 77 -11.06 18.96 -8.93
CA SER A 77 -12.19 19.07 -7.99
C SER A 77 -11.92 20.12 -6.91
N HIS A 78 -12.96 20.89 -6.55
CA HIS A 78 -12.96 21.72 -5.34
C HIS A 78 -13.27 20.93 -4.06
N THR A 79 -13.59 19.65 -4.21
CA THR A 79 -13.91 18.73 -3.13
C THR A 79 -12.72 17.80 -2.91
N VAL A 80 -12.08 17.91 -1.75
CA VAL A 80 -10.89 17.13 -1.36
C VAL A 80 -11.20 16.18 -0.19
N PRO A 81 -10.35 15.17 0.06
CA PRO A 81 -10.40 14.33 1.26
C PRO A 81 -10.52 15.12 2.57
N GLN A 82 -11.20 14.54 3.56
CA GLN A 82 -11.32 15.14 4.89
C GLN A 82 -10.00 15.05 5.68
N GLN A 83 -9.23 13.98 5.46
CA GLN A 83 -7.95 13.77 6.11
C GLN A 83 -6.89 14.73 5.57
N SER A 84 -6.01 15.22 6.46
CA SER A 84 -4.90 16.09 6.07
C SER A 84 -3.83 15.32 5.28
N PHE A 85 -2.91 16.05 4.66
CA PHE A 85 -1.76 15.44 3.98
C PHE A 85 -0.94 14.55 4.92
N GLU A 86 -0.73 15.00 6.17
CA GLU A 86 0.02 14.28 7.18
C GLU A 86 -0.73 13.02 7.64
N GLU A 87 -2.06 13.12 7.85
CA GLU A 87 -2.91 11.97 8.19
C GLU A 87 -2.85 10.90 7.08
N ILE A 88 -3.02 11.31 5.82
CA ILE A 88 -2.95 10.41 4.65
C ILE A 88 -1.56 9.78 4.52
N SER A 89 -0.50 10.54 4.79
CA SER A 89 0.89 10.09 4.64
C SER A 89 1.23 8.89 5.52
N ILE A 90 0.63 8.78 6.71
CA ILE A 90 0.83 7.60 7.59
C ILE A 90 0.33 6.33 6.88
N SER A 91 -0.93 6.33 6.44
CA SER A 91 -1.54 5.18 5.76
C SER A 91 -0.84 4.86 4.43
N LEU A 92 -0.44 5.90 3.68
CA LEU A 92 0.29 5.75 2.42
C LEU A 92 1.65 5.07 2.60
N ASN A 93 2.38 5.39 3.66
CA ASN A 93 3.69 4.78 3.91
C ASN A 93 3.55 3.28 4.19
N VAL A 94 2.53 2.87 4.95
CA VAL A 94 2.24 1.45 5.17
C VAL A 94 1.80 0.78 3.87
N LEU A 95 0.92 1.40 3.09
CA LEU A 95 0.50 0.88 1.79
C LEU A 95 1.72 0.56 0.92
N LYS A 96 2.64 1.53 0.72
CA LYS A 96 3.85 1.35 -0.11
C LYS A 96 4.69 0.13 0.24
N GLU A 97 4.72 -0.26 1.51
CA GLU A 97 5.48 -1.42 2.00
C GLU A 97 4.71 -2.75 1.85
N ARG A 98 3.39 -2.69 1.67
CA ARG A 98 2.48 -3.85 1.69
C ARG A 98 1.79 -4.12 0.35
N LEU A 99 1.95 -3.27 -0.66
CA LEU A 99 1.28 -3.45 -1.96
C LEU A 99 1.68 -4.75 -2.67
N PRO A 100 0.72 -5.43 -3.34
CA PRO A 100 -0.74 -5.25 -3.21
C PRO A 100 -1.26 -5.89 -1.92
N CYS A 101 -2.30 -5.30 -1.31
CA CYS A 101 -2.87 -5.82 -0.06
C CYS A 101 -4.40 -5.85 -0.05
N ASN A 102 -4.97 -6.53 0.96
CA ASN A 102 -6.39 -6.43 1.29
C ASN A 102 -6.61 -5.23 2.23
N PHE A 103 -7.26 -4.19 1.74
CA PHE A 103 -7.54 -2.95 2.46
C PHE A 103 -9.05 -2.75 2.67
N LEU A 104 -9.47 -2.77 3.93
CA LEU A 104 -10.84 -2.48 4.34
C LEU A 104 -10.96 -1.04 4.81
N VAL A 105 -12.01 -0.35 4.38
CA VAL A 105 -12.34 1.00 4.82
C VAL A 105 -13.76 1.01 5.34
N PHE A 106 -13.95 1.28 6.63
CA PHE A 106 -15.24 1.72 7.14
C PHE A 106 -15.39 3.19 6.75
N GLY A 107 -16.30 3.47 5.82
CA GLY A 107 -16.60 4.77 5.25
C GLY A 107 -16.48 4.77 3.74
N LEU A 108 -17.43 5.39 3.08
CA LEU A 108 -17.36 5.73 1.66
C LEU A 108 -17.46 7.25 1.51
N GLY A 109 -16.66 7.84 0.63
CA GLY A 109 -16.69 9.28 0.46
C GLY A 109 -15.62 9.83 -0.46
N ARG A 110 -15.25 11.08 -0.18
CA ARG A 110 -14.41 11.92 -1.04
C ARG A 110 -13.00 11.39 -1.22
N ASP A 111 -12.52 10.55 -0.31
CA ASP A 111 -11.20 9.95 -0.27
C ASP A 111 -11.17 8.51 -0.80
N SER A 112 -12.33 7.89 -1.06
CA SER A 112 -12.41 6.49 -1.49
C SER A 112 -11.73 6.24 -2.83
N LEU A 113 -11.85 7.16 -3.79
CA LEU A 113 -11.14 7.05 -5.07
C LEU A 113 -9.62 7.08 -4.88
N MET A 114 -9.13 7.94 -3.99
CA MET A 114 -7.72 7.97 -3.60
C MET A 114 -7.32 6.63 -2.98
N TRP A 115 -8.02 6.14 -1.96
CA TRP A 115 -7.68 4.89 -1.26
C TRP A 115 -7.65 3.68 -2.18
N ALA A 116 -8.61 3.55 -3.09
CA ALA A 116 -8.60 2.49 -4.10
C ALA A 116 -7.41 2.64 -5.07
N SER A 117 -7.09 3.87 -5.49
CA SER A 117 -5.97 4.12 -6.41
C SER A 117 -4.58 3.93 -5.79
N LEU A 118 -4.47 4.11 -4.47
CA LEU A 118 -3.22 3.91 -3.72
C LEU A 118 -2.90 2.43 -3.47
N ASN A 119 -3.80 1.50 -3.83
CA ASN A 119 -3.63 0.05 -3.71
C ASN A 119 -3.63 -0.68 -5.08
N PRO A 120 -2.73 -0.34 -6.03
CA PRO A 120 -2.72 -0.94 -7.36
C PRO A 120 -2.49 -2.46 -7.27
N GLY A 121 -3.38 -3.22 -7.92
CA GLY A 121 -3.34 -4.68 -7.93
C GLY A 121 -3.84 -5.35 -6.65
N GLY A 122 -4.18 -4.58 -5.62
CA GLY A 122 -4.79 -5.08 -4.39
C GLY A 122 -6.32 -4.98 -4.40
N THR A 123 -6.93 -5.35 -3.27
CA THR A 123 -8.37 -5.28 -3.06
C THR A 123 -8.65 -4.20 -2.03
N THR A 124 -9.40 -3.17 -2.41
CA THR A 124 -9.91 -2.15 -1.48
C THR A 124 -11.43 -2.23 -1.42
N VAL A 125 -11.98 -2.42 -0.22
CA VAL A 125 -13.43 -2.55 0.02
C VAL A 125 -13.91 -1.48 1.00
N PHE A 126 -15.05 -0.85 0.69
CA PHE A 126 -15.65 0.22 1.47
C PHE A 126 -16.97 -0.25 2.10
N LEU A 127 -17.20 0.12 3.35
CA LEU A 127 -18.44 -0.14 4.08
C LEU A 127 -19.12 1.16 4.46
N GLU A 128 -20.39 1.34 4.10
CA GLU A 128 -21.11 2.61 4.29
C GLU A 128 -22.52 2.38 4.82
N GLU A 129 -22.98 3.22 5.76
CA GLU A 129 -24.32 3.10 6.36
C GLU A 129 -25.45 3.72 5.56
N ASP A 130 -25.15 4.63 4.64
CA ASP A 130 -26.14 5.43 3.93
C ASP A 130 -26.28 4.96 2.47
N PRO A 131 -27.37 4.25 2.10
CA PRO A 131 -27.54 3.70 0.76
C PRO A 131 -27.66 4.78 -0.32
N GLU A 132 -28.23 5.94 -0.01
CA GLU A 132 -28.31 7.06 -0.95
C GLU A 132 -26.93 7.65 -1.20
N TRP A 133 -26.10 7.73 -0.16
CA TRP A 133 -24.71 8.16 -0.28
C TRP A 133 -23.86 7.19 -1.11
N ILE A 134 -24.09 5.88 -0.96
CA ILE A 134 -23.45 4.86 -1.81
C ILE A 134 -23.79 5.10 -3.29
N GLU A 135 -25.06 5.28 -3.62
CA GLU A 135 -25.48 5.55 -5.00
C GLU A 135 -24.82 6.82 -5.54
N ALA A 136 -24.81 7.90 -4.74
CA ALA A 136 -24.20 9.17 -5.11
C ALA A 136 -22.70 9.04 -5.42
N VAL A 137 -21.92 8.35 -4.57
CA VAL A 137 -20.48 8.17 -4.79
C VAL A 137 -20.19 7.23 -5.95
N LEU A 138 -20.92 6.12 -6.07
CA LEU A 138 -20.70 5.14 -7.14
C LEU A 138 -21.10 5.65 -8.52
N LYS A 139 -21.98 6.65 -8.61
CA LYS A 139 -22.27 7.35 -9.86
C LYS A 139 -21.02 8.03 -10.45
N ASP A 140 -20.19 8.63 -9.60
CA ASP A 140 -18.98 9.34 -10.01
C ASP A 140 -17.75 8.42 -10.07
N ALA A 141 -17.73 7.36 -9.27
CA ALA A 141 -16.64 6.38 -9.18
C ALA A 141 -17.16 4.93 -9.22
N PRO A 142 -17.66 4.44 -10.37
CA PRO A 142 -18.32 3.14 -10.48
C PRO A 142 -17.40 1.93 -10.31
N SER A 143 -16.08 2.15 -10.27
CA SER A 143 -15.07 1.11 -10.04
C SER A 143 -14.87 0.78 -8.55
N LEU A 144 -15.42 1.57 -7.63
CA LEU A 144 -15.29 1.33 -6.20
C LEU A 144 -16.11 0.12 -5.75
N ARG A 145 -15.52 -0.71 -4.87
CA ARG A 145 -16.16 -1.87 -4.25
C ARG A 145 -16.77 -1.45 -2.92
N ALA A 146 -18.02 -0.98 -2.94
CA ALA A 146 -18.71 -0.50 -1.74
C ALA A 146 -19.88 -1.42 -1.37
N HIS A 147 -20.08 -1.64 -0.08
CA HIS A 147 -21.19 -2.41 0.46
C HIS A 147 -21.94 -1.61 1.52
N HIS A 148 -23.27 -1.71 1.49
CA HIS A 148 -24.13 -1.13 2.50
C HIS A 148 -24.06 -1.94 3.80
N VAL A 149 -23.96 -1.25 4.93
CA VAL A 149 -23.86 -1.84 6.27
C VAL A 149 -24.87 -1.22 7.21
N GLN A 150 -25.58 -2.06 7.95
CA GLN A 150 -26.44 -1.61 9.04
C GLN A 150 -25.72 -1.72 10.38
N TYR A 151 -25.60 -0.59 11.07
CA TYR A 151 -25.07 -0.54 12.42
C TYR A 151 -26.20 -0.62 13.44
N ARG A 152 -26.04 -1.51 14.43
CA ARG A 152 -27.04 -1.73 15.49
C ARG A 152 -26.79 -0.93 16.78
N THR A 153 -25.71 -0.15 16.82
CA THR A 153 -25.29 0.64 17.99
C THR A 153 -25.38 2.13 17.68
N HIS A 154 -25.90 2.91 18.62
CA HIS A 154 -25.99 4.36 18.52
C HIS A 154 -24.93 5.03 19.39
N LEU A 155 -24.48 6.21 19.01
CA LEU A 155 -23.45 6.97 19.73
C LEU A 155 -23.83 7.20 21.20
N SER A 156 -25.10 7.47 21.48
CA SER A 156 -25.67 7.63 22.82
C SER A 156 -25.45 6.41 23.73
N GLU A 157 -25.25 5.23 23.17
CA GLU A 157 -25.05 3.98 23.91
C GLU A 157 -23.59 3.73 24.29
N ALA A 158 -22.65 4.53 23.80
CA ALA A 158 -21.20 4.26 23.91
C ALA A 158 -20.75 4.00 25.35
N GLY A 159 -21.19 4.83 26.31
CA GLY A 159 -20.82 4.69 27.73
C GLY A 159 -21.35 3.38 28.34
N ARG A 160 -22.60 3.02 28.03
CA ARG A 160 -23.21 1.75 28.48
C ARG A 160 -22.50 0.56 27.87
N LEU A 161 -22.22 0.59 26.56
CA LEU A 161 -21.53 -0.50 25.87
C LEU A 161 -20.13 -0.73 26.46
N LEU A 162 -19.35 0.34 26.64
CA LEU A 162 -17.99 0.24 27.18
C LEU A 162 -17.96 -0.27 28.63
N SER A 163 -18.95 0.11 29.45
CA SER A 163 -19.01 -0.31 30.86
C SER A 163 -19.54 -1.74 31.05
N THR A 164 -20.29 -2.29 30.09
CA THR A 164 -21.01 -3.57 30.27
C THR A 164 -20.50 -4.71 29.39
N TYR A 165 -19.69 -4.45 28.35
CA TYR A 165 -19.28 -5.50 27.41
C TYR A 165 -18.58 -6.70 28.09
N LYS A 166 -17.83 -6.47 29.17
CA LYS A 166 -17.12 -7.52 29.94
C LYS A 166 -18.07 -8.55 30.58
N ASN A 167 -19.34 -8.18 30.77
CA ASN A 167 -20.36 -9.06 31.34
C ASN A 167 -20.97 -10.01 30.29
N GLU A 168 -20.75 -9.76 29.00
CA GLU A 168 -21.20 -10.61 27.91
C GLU A 168 -20.02 -11.47 27.41
N PRO A 169 -19.98 -12.78 27.70
CA PRO A 169 -18.88 -13.64 27.28
C PRO A 169 -18.60 -13.59 25.79
N MET A 170 -19.62 -13.39 24.95
CA MET A 170 -19.45 -13.29 23.50
C MET A 170 -18.83 -11.96 23.03
N CYS A 171 -18.63 -11.00 23.92
CA CYS A 171 -17.84 -9.79 23.64
C CYS A 171 -16.37 -9.91 24.05
N LEU A 172 -15.97 -10.99 24.72
CA LEU A 172 -14.58 -11.18 25.13
C LEU A 172 -13.71 -11.67 23.96
N PRO A 173 -12.43 -11.26 23.85
CA PRO A 173 -11.56 -11.63 22.74
C PRO A 173 -11.46 -13.14 22.48
N ALA A 174 -11.48 -13.96 23.53
CA ALA A 174 -11.45 -15.42 23.43
C ALA A 174 -12.68 -16.04 22.74
N LYS A 175 -13.83 -15.36 22.71
CA LYS A 175 -15.12 -15.93 22.26
C LYS A 175 -15.86 -15.10 21.22
N ALA A 176 -15.43 -13.86 20.95
CA ALA A 176 -16.11 -12.97 20.03
C ALA A 176 -15.94 -13.35 18.55
N PHE A 177 -14.95 -14.19 18.22
CA PHE A 177 -14.73 -14.72 16.88
C PHE A 177 -15.40 -16.11 16.70
N PRO A 178 -16.06 -16.39 15.56
CA PRO A 178 -16.30 -15.50 14.44
C PRO A 178 -17.29 -14.38 14.80
N ILE A 179 -17.08 -13.18 14.23
CA ILE A 179 -17.99 -12.04 14.40
C ILE A 179 -19.31 -12.30 13.67
N ARG A 180 -19.23 -12.98 12.52
CA ARG A 180 -20.40 -13.44 11.76
C ARG A 180 -21.30 -14.24 12.71
N TYR A 181 -22.58 -13.87 12.78
CA TYR A 181 -23.59 -14.48 13.65
C TYR A 181 -23.45 -14.25 15.17
N ASN A 182 -22.53 -13.41 15.63
CA ASN A 182 -22.39 -13.06 17.05
C ASN A 182 -23.46 -12.05 17.51
N GLU A 183 -24.71 -12.49 17.52
CA GLU A 183 -25.86 -11.65 17.89
C GLU A 183 -25.84 -11.25 19.36
N LYS A 184 -25.21 -12.07 20.22
CA LYS A 184 -25.14 -11.85 21.67
C LYS A 184 -24.31 -10.62 22.04
N CYS A 185 -23.20 -10.35 21.36
CA CYS A 185 -22.37 -9.20 21.66
C CYS A 185 -22.81 -7.95 20.90
N PRO A 186 -23.39 -6.90 21.51
CA PRO A 186 -23.94 -5.76 20.76
C PRO A 186 -22.93 -5.02 19.88
N LEU A 187 -21.63 -5.11 20.19
CA LEU A 187 -20.54 -4.47 19.44
C LEU A 187 -20.12 -5.24 18.18
N ALA A 188 -20.52 -6.51 18.01
CA ALA A 188 -20.18 -7.29 16.84
C ALA A 188 -21.00 -6.83 15.61
N LEU A 189 -20.34 -6.61 14.47
CA LEU A 189 -21.02 -6.39 13.19
C LEU A 189 -21.35 -7.74 12.54
N THR A 190 -22.58 -8.22 12.71
CA THR A 190 -22.98 -9.61 12.38
C THR A 190 -23.56 -9.80 10.99
N SER A 191 -23.92 -8.71 10.31
CA SER A 191 -24.65 -8.72 9.03
C SER A 191 -23.86 -8.05 7.90
N LEU A 192 -22.54 -8.30 7.84
CA LEU A 192 -21.68 -7.82 6.76
C LEU A 192 -21.63 -8.83 5.60
N PRO A 193 -21.21 -8.42 4.38
CA PRO A 193 -21.04 -9.34 3.26
C PRO A 193 -20.02 -10.45 3.54
N ASP A 194 -20.15 -11.59 2.88
CA ASP A 194 -19.24 -12.72 3.08
C ASP A 194 -17.77 -12.34 2.81
N GLU A 195 -17.53 -11.53 1.77
CA GLU A 195 -16.23 -10.94 1.44
C GLU A 195 -15.55 -10.28 2.63
N PHE A 196 -16.31 -9.63 3.53
CA PHE A 196 -15.76 -9.02 4.72
C PHE A 196 -15.17 -10.06 5.68
N TYR A 197 -15.91 -11.12 5.96
CA TYR A 197 -15.51 -12.10 6.98
C TYR A 197 -14.50 -13.12 6.46
N ASP A 198 -14.53 -13.41 5.17
CA ASP A 198 -13.70 -14.44 4.54
C ASP A 198 -12.34 -13.89 4.08
N THR A 199 -12.17 -12.56 4.10
CA THR A 199 -10.92 -11.89 3.74
C THR A 199 -10.03 -11.65 4.96
N GLU A 200 -8.75 -11.96 4.82
CA GLU A 200 -7.74 -11.55 5.79
C GLU A 200 -7.24 -10.14 5.46
N TRP A 201 -7.69 -9.16 6.25
CA TRP A 201 -7.36 -7.75 6.04
C TRP A 201 -5.95 -7.42 6.54
N ASP A 202 -5.14 -6.88 5.64
CA ASP A 202 -3.81 -6.34 5.95
C ASP A 202 -3.91 -4.97 6.60
N LEU A 203 -4.79 -4.13 6.04
CA LEU A 203 -5.04 -2.77 6.48
C LEU A 203 -6.53 -2.59 6.73
N ILE A 204 -6.87 -1.87 7.80
CA ILE A 204 -8.23 -1.46 8.13
C ILE A 204 -8.22 0.03 8.47
N MET A 205 -8.95 0.85 7.72
CA MET A 205 -9.23 2.24 8.04
C MET A 205 -10.61 2.34 8.66
N VAL A 206 -10.70 2.81 9.89
CA VAL A 206 -11.96 3.09 10.58
C VAL A 206 -12.23 4.59 10.48
N ASP A 207 -12.90 4.99 9.39
CA ASP A 207 -13.32 6.38 9.14
C ASP A 207 -14.86 6.59 9.05
N ALA A 208 -15.62 5.61 9.51
CA ALA A 208 -17.07 5.66 9.63
C ALA A 208 -17.54 4.62 10.66
N PRO A 209 -18.81 4.68 11.11
CA PRO A 209 -19.89 5.59 10.72
C PRO A 209 -19.69 7.04 11.20
N LYS A 210 -20.61 7.91 10.75
CA LYS A 210 -20.62 9.38 10.93
C LYS A 210 -20.48 9.86 12.39
N GLY A 211 -21.22 9.26 13.33
CA GLY A 211 -21.09 9.51 14.78
C GLY A 211 -21.15 10.98 15.23
N TYR A 212 -21.92 11.86 14.57
CA TYR A 212 -21.99 13.29 14.91
C TYR A 212 -23.24 13.71 15.72
N PHE A 213 -24.20 12.81 15.96
CA PHE A 213 -25.36 13.03 16.83
C PHE A 213 -25.69 11.76 17.65
N PRO A 214 -26.42 11.87 18.78
CA PRO A 214 -26.61 10.76 19.71
C PRO A 214 -27.29 9.52 19.11
N GLU A 215 -28.20 9.72 18.17
CA GLU A 215 -28.94 8.67 17.44
C GLU A 215 -28.23 8.27 16.14
N ALA A 216 -27.05 8.80 15.83
CA ALA A 216 -26.24 8.29 14.74
C ALA A 216 -25.56 6.99 15.17
N PRO A 217 -25.29 6.08 14.23
CA PRO A 217 -24.29 5.06 14.46
C PRO A 217 -22.93 5.67 14.81
N GLY A 218 -22.29 5.13 15.84
CA GLY A 218 -20.94 5.51 16.26
C GLY A 218 -19.90 4.44 15.91
N ARG A 219 -18.61 4.80 15.95
CA ARG A 219 -17.49 3.92 15.53
C ARG A 219 -17.21 2.74 16.47
N MET A 220 -17.97 2.61 17.57
CA MET A 220 -17.79 1.56 18.57
C MET A 220 -17.74 0.14 17.96
N ALA A 221 -18.73 -0.22 17.14
CA ALA A 221 -18.82 -1.55 16.56
C ALA A 221 -17.74 -1.81 15.48
N ALA A 222 -17.36 -0.78 14.71
CA ALA A 222 -16.28 -0.86 13.73
C ALA A 222 -14.92 -1.05 14.42
N ILE A 223 -14.63 -0.29 15.48
CA ILE A 223 -13.42 -0.43 16.29
C ILE A 223 -13.35 -1.84 16.91
N PHE A 224 -14.42 -2.28 17.56
CA PHE A 224 -14.50 -3.62 18.17
C PHE A 224 -14.29 -4.74 17.13
N SER A 225 -14.98 -4.65 15.99
CA SER A 225 -14.89 -5.67 14.95
C SER A 225 -13.50 -5.72 14.33
N SER A 226 -12.88 -4.57 14.09
CA SER A 226 -11.48 -4.47 13.62
C SER A 226 -10.51 -5.12 14.60
N ALA A 227 -10.69 -4.86 15.90
CA ALA A 227 -9.90 -5.43 16.98
C ALA A 227 -10.00 -6.97 17.04
N ILE A 228 -11.21 -7.53 16.88
CA ILE A 228 -11.43 -8.98 16.88
C ILE A 228 -10.87 -9.63 15.61
N MET A 229 -11.11 -9.02 14.44
CA MET A 229 -10.62 -9.56 13.17
C MET A 229 -9.09 -9.58 13.11
N ALA A 230 -8.42 -8.47 13.46
CA ALA A 230 -6.97 -8.38 13.44
C ALA A 230 -6.31 -9.46 14.31
N ARG A 231 -6.85 -9.70 15.52
CA ARG A 231 -6.36 -10.73 16.44
C ARG A 231 -6.59 -12.16 15.92
N ASN A 232 -7.65 -12.39 15.15
CA ASN A 232 -8.02 -13.72 14.67
C ASN A 232 -7.63 -13.97 13.20
N ARG A 233 -6.83 -13.08 12.61
CA ARG A 233 -6.16 -13.32 11.32
C ARG A 233 -5.33 -14.61 11.41
N LYS A 234 -5.45 -15.48 10.43
CA LYS A 234 -4.75 -16.78 10.34
C LYS A 234 -3.38 -16.62 9.68
N GLY A 235 -3.27 -15.76 8.68
CA GLY A 235 -2.01 -15.45 8.00
C GLY A 235 -0.98 -14.81 8.92
N ASP A 236 0.28 -14.88 8.49
CA ASP A 236 1.41 -14.29 9.20
C ASP A 236 1.35 -12.75 9.19
N GLY A 237 2.01 -12.15 10.18
CA GLY A 237 2.19 -10.70 10.28
C GLY A 237 1.16 -9.99 11.16
N THR A 238 1.18 -8.67 11.07
CA THR A 238 0.32 -7.74 11.80
C THR A 238 -0.74 -7.17 10.86
N THR A 239 -1.94 -6.90 11.41
CA THR A 239 -2.94 -6.06 10.74
C THR A 239 -2.72 -4.61 11.18
N HIS A 240 -2.62 -3.72 10.21
CA HIS A 240 -2.52 -2.28 10.44
C HIS A 240 -3.92 -1.69 10.57
N VAL A 241 -4.25 -1.11 11.72
CA VAL A 241 -5.54 -0.46 11.94
C VAL A 241 -5.32 1.04 12.10
N PHE A 242 -5.98 1.83 11.26
CA PHE A 242 -6.00 3.29 11.33
C PHE A 242 -7.35 3.73 11.86
N LEU A 243 -7.37 4.48 12.96
CA LEU A 243 -8.59 5.05 13.49
C LEU A 243 -8.52 6.56 13.40
N HIS A 244 -9.48 7.15 12.70
CA HIS A 244 -9.60 8.58 12.55
C HIS A 244 -10.59 9.18 13.57
N ASP A 245 -10.59 10.51 13.73
CA ASP A 245 -11.39 11.27 14.70
C ASP A 245 -11.14 10.93 16.19
N VAL A 246 -9.92 10.51 16.55
CA VAL A 246 -9.54 10.13 17.93
C VAL A 246 -9.52 11.31 18.93
N ASN A 247 -9.73 12.54 18.46
CA ASN A 247 -9.98 13.71 19.29
C ASN A 247 -11.39 13.67 19.92
N ARG A 248 -12.31 12.85 19.39
CA ARG A 248 -13.62 12.60 19.98
C ARG A 248 -13.51 11.57 21.12
N LYS A 249 -14.30 11.78 22.17
CA LYS A 249 -14.21 10.99 23.41
C LYS A 249 -14.51 9.50 23.22
N VAL A 250 -15.46 9.17 22.35
CA VAL A 250 -15.90 7.79 22.12
C VAL A 250 -14.82 7.00 21.40
N GLU A 251 -14.32 7.53 20.28
CA GLU A 251 -13.24 6.95 19.48
C GLU A 251 -11.98 6.74 20.33
N ASN A 252 -11.60 7.76 21.10
CA ASN A 252 -10.46 7.68 22.01
C ASN A 252 -10.62 6.55 23.05
N ALA A 253 -11.77 6.48 23.73
CA ALA A 253 -12.01 5.48 24.77
C ALA A 253 -12.06 4.05 24.20
N PHE A 254 -12.74 3.86 23.07
CA PHE A 254 -12.85 2.57 22.41
C PHE A 254 -11.53 2.11 21.80
N ALA A 255 -10.70 3.02 21.28
CA ALA A 255 -9.36 2.69 20.80
C ALA A 255 -8.48 2.17 21.93
N ASN A 256 -8.45 2.87 23.07
CA ASN A 256 -7.65 2.47 24.23
C ASN A 256 -8.11 1.13 24.80
N GLU A 257 -9.42 0.83 24.79
CA GLU A 257 -9.94 -0.44 25.30
C GLU A 257 -9.75 -1.61 24.33
N PHE A 258 -9.97 -1.43 23.03
CA PHE A 258 -10.04 -2.54 22.08
C PHE A 258 -8.81 -2.68 21.17
N LEU A 259 -8.17 -1.57 20.79
CA LEU A 259 -6.97 -1.57 19.94
C LEU A 259 -5.68 -1.52 20.76
N CYS A 260 -5.76 -1.05 22.01
CA CYS A 260 -4.68 -0.98 23.00
C CYS A 260 -3.55 -0.02 22.68
N GLU A 261 -3.23 0.84 23.64
CA GLU A 261 -2.13 1.81 23.54
C GLU A 261 -0.79 1.15 23.21
N LYS A 262 -0.52 -0.05 23.73
CA LYS A 262 0.74 -0.79 23.45
C LYS A 262 0.92 -1.19 21.98
N TYR A 263 -0.15 -1.23 21.19
CA TYR A 263 -0.11 -1.50 19.77
C TYR A 263 -0.14 -0.22 18.93
N LYS A 264 -0.29 0.95 19.53
CA LYS A 264 -0.25 2.24 18.82
C LYS A 264 1.20 2.56 18.46
N VAL A 265 1.50 2.56 17.17
CA VAL A 265 2.86 2.79 16.65
C VAL A 265 3.04 4.19 16.06
N ASN A 266 1.95 4.88 15.71
CA ASN A 266 2.01 6.25 15.19
C ASN A 266 0.73 7.04 15.49
N SER A 267 0.82 8.36 15.46
CA SER A 267 -0.29 9.30 15.68
C SER A 267 0.00 10.65 15.04
N VAL A 268 -0.95 11.19 14.27
CA VAL A 268 -0.89 12.56 13.74
C VAL A 268 -2.28 13.15 13.61
N GLY A 269 -2.43 14.43 13.96
CA GLY A 269 -3.74 15.09 13.89
C GLY A 269 -4.80 14.33 14.66
N ARG A 270 -5.83 13.84 13.95
CA ARG A 270 -6.93 13.03 14.48
C ARG A 270 -6.80 11.54 14.16
N LEU A 271 -5.69 11.12 13.57
CA LEU A 271 -5.44 9.75 13.16
C LEU A 271 -4.48 9.04 14.13
N TRP A 272 -4.89 7.87 14.61
CA TRP A 272 -4.01 6.91 15.29
C TRP A 272 -3.78 5.68 14.41
N HIS A 273 -2.56 5.15 14.42
CA HIS A 273 -2.15 3.94 13.71
C HIS A 273 -1.70 2.88 14.70
N PHE A 274 -2.30 1.71 14.60
CA PHE A 274 -2.03 0.52 15.39
C PHE A 274 -1.48 -0.62 14.54
N GLU A 275 -0.57 -1.41 15.12
CA GLU A 275 -0.14 -2.70 14.58
C GLU A 275 -0.58 -3.82 15.50
N ILE A 276 -1.64 -4.53 15.11
CA ILE A 276 -2.24 -5.57 15.95
C ILE A 276 -1.73 -6.93 15.48
N PRO A 277 -0.99 -7.67 16.33
CA PRO A 277 -0.54 -9.02 16.01
C PRO A 277 -1.72 -10.01 16.05
N ASN A 278 -1.61 -11.05 15.24
CA ASN A 278 -2.51 -12.19 15.33
C ASN A 278 -2.31 -12.96 16.66
N LYS A 279 -3.24 -13.87 16.98
CA LYS A 279 -3.24 -14.65 18.21
C LYS A 279 -1.95 -15.47 18.42
N ALA A 280 -1.33 -15.97 17.35
CA ALA A 280 -0.10 -16.75 17.45
C ALA A 280 1.08 -15.90 17.97
N ASN A 281 1.08 -14.60 17.67
CA ASN A 281 2.12 -13.65 18.06
C ASN A 281 1.77 -12.84 19.32
N MET A 282 0.68 -13.19 20.01
CA MET A 282 0.25 -12.58 21.28
C MET A 282 0.65 -13.46 22.47
N THR A 283 1.95 -13.51 22.81
CA THR A 283 2.47 -14.42 23.86
C THR A 283 2.09 -14.02 25.29
N ASP A 284 1.73 -12.75 25.52
CA ASP A 284 1.66 -12.16 26.87
C ASP A 284 0.26 -11.66 27.27
N GLN A 285 -0.81 -11.99 26.52
CA GLN A 285 -2.17 -11.52 26.84
C GLN A 285 -3.05 -12.59 27.49
N PRO A 286 -3.73 -12.27 28.61
CA PRO A 286 -4.85 -13.07 29.09
C PRO A 286 -5.91 -13.15 27.98
N GLY A 287 -6.38 -14.34 27.63
CA GLY A 287 -7.34 -14.53 26.52
C GLY A 287 -8.66 -13.76 26.68
N ASP A 288 -8.98 -13.29 27.89
CA ASP A 288 -10.24 -12.65 28.23
C ASP A 288 -10.16 -11.11 28.28
N ARG A 289 -9.04 -10.50 27.88
CA ARG A 289 -8.89 -9.04 27.82
C ARG A 289 -8.28 -8.59 26.50
N PHE A 290 -8.68 -7.41 26.04
CA PHE A 290 -8.11 -6.79 24.86
C PHE A 290 -6.73 -6.20 25.15
N CYS A 291 -6.66 -5.49 26.28
CA CYS A 291 -5.50 -4.87 26.92
C CYS A 291 -5.52 -5.28 28.41
#